data_AF-A0AAN2QUC5-F1
#
_entry.id   AF-A0AAN2QUC5-F1
#
_cell.length_a   1.000
_cell.length_b   1.000
_cell.length_c   1.000
_cell.angle_alpha   90.00
_cell.angle_beta   90.00
_cell.angle_gamma   90.00
#
_symmetry.space_group_name_H-M   'P 1'
#
loop_
_entity.id
_entity.type
_entity.pdbx_description
1 polymer ?
#
loop_
_entity_poly.entity_id
_entity_poly.type
_entity_poly.pdbx_seq_one_letter_code
_entity_poly.pdbx_strand_id
1 'polypeptide(L)'
;MQSQRLRAILKAVFFFECYQEYSKAIELNDFDNYERDLVLVWEQDSDDEILTDDFDLWVKSNPLLELESIKQSRISGLKIERQKNINSGSSEFVVKSMNRFVLNSATDESFTTAQLIEQAKVNELPPNVIESVYVGLDLSKTGDNTAISTLYVQPDGHYYVDSSTFVPTYQQEHDILKKSEHDDIDYLQAEKLGRATIATGNGIIDEDEVISWLVNHIQKLQEKYTVIFLYDS
;
A
#
# COMPACT_ATOMS: atom_id res chain seq x y z
N MET A 1 -27.35 -24.33 -27.58
CA MET A 1 -26.09 -24.67 -26.87
C MET A 1 -25.61 -23.43 -26.15
N GLN A 2 -25.90 -23.31 -24.86
CA GLN A 2 -25.37 -22.23 -24.02
C GLN A 2 -24.10 -22.73 -23.35
N SER A 3 -22.99 -22.03 -23.60
CA SER A 3 -21.71 -22.25 -22.95
C SER A 3 -21.80 -21.69 -21.52
N GLN A 4 -21.82 -22.58 -20.52
CA GLN A 4 -21.52 -22.20 -19.14
C GLN A 4 -20.03 -21.92 -19.04
N ARG A 5 -19.66 -20.64 -18.95
CA ARG A 5 -18.31 -20.24 -18.54
C ARG A 5 -18.20 -20.46 -17.03
N LEU A 6 -17.37 -21.43 -16.64
CA LEU A 6 -16.93 -21.63 -15.27
C LEU A 6 -16.22 -20.34 -14.82
N ARG A 7 -16.85 -19.56 -13.93
CA ARG A 7 -16.16 -18.50 -13.19
C ARG A 7 -15.43 -19.18 -12.05
N ALA A 8 -14.13 -19.42 -12.21
CA ALA A 8 -13.26 -19.66 -11.07
C ALA A 8 -13.16 -18.34 -10.30
N ILE A 9 -13.90 -18.22 -9.21
CA ILE A 9 -13.66 -17.16 -8.22
C ILE A 9 -12.45 -17.64 -7.42
N LEU A 10 -11.23 -17.27 -7.84
CA LEU A 10 -10.11 -17.25 -6.89
C LEU A 10 -10.42 -16.13 -5.91
N LYS A 11 -11.02 -16.47 -4.75
CA LYS A 11 -10.91 -15.61 -3.59
C LYS A 11 -9.45 -15.73 -3.13
N ALA A 12 -8.63 -14.73 -3.42
CA ALA A 12 -7.46 -14.48 -2.60
C ALA A 12 -7.99 -14.06 -1.23
N VAL A 13 -8.22 -15.01 -0.34
CA VAL A 13 -8.57 -14.69 1.04
C VAL A 13 -7.26 -14.25 1.69
N PHE A 14 -7.22 -13.00 2.16
CA PHE A 14 -6.03 -12.48 2.82
C PHE A 14 -5.80 -13.27 4.11
N PHE A 15 -4.53 -13.57 4.43
CA PHE A 15 -4.15 -14.36 5.61
C PHE A 15 -4.81 -13.86 6.90
N PHE A 16 -4.98 -12.54 7.05
CA PHE A 16 -5.62 -11.93 8.21
C PHE A 16 -7.13 -12.23 8.30
N GLU A 17 -7.85 -12.29 7.18
CA GLU A 17 -9.27 -12.63 7.17
C GLU A 17 -9.47 -14.10 7.57
N CYS A 18 -8.65 -15.01 7.04
CA CYS A 18 -8.63 -16.41 7.47
C CYS A 18 -8.34 -16.51 8.98
N TYR A 19 -7.33 -15.80 9.48
CA TYR A 19 -7.00 -15.75 10.90
C TYR A 19 -8.20 -15.32 11.76
N GLN A 20 -8.92 -14.27 11.36
CA GLN A 20 -10.11 -13.81 12.07
C GLN A 20 -11.25 -14.83 12.05
N GLU A 21 -11.51 -15.45 10.88
CA GLU A 21 -12.53 -16.49 10.73
C GLU A 21 -12.25 -17.70 11.64
N TYR A 22 -11.01 -18.22 11.59
CA TYR A 22 -10.62 -19.35 12.42
C TYR A 22 -10.56 -19.00 13.91
N SER A 23 -10.08 -17.81 14.28
CA SER A 23 -10.05 -17.38 15.69
C SER A 23 -11.46 -17.32 16.27
N LYS A 24 -12.42 -16.77 15.51
CA LYS A 24 -13.83 -16.74 15.91
C LYS A 24 -14.44 -18.15 16.03
N ALA A 25 -14.11 -19.04 15.10
CA ALA A 25 -14.54 -20.45 15.16
C ALA A 25 -14.01 -21.13 16.43
N ILE A 26 -12.75 -20.89 16.79
CA ILE A 26 -12.12 -21.41 18.02
C ILE A 26 -12.81 -20.85 19.27
N GLU A 27 -13.03 -19.54 19.34
CA GLU A 27 -13.70 -18.89 20.49
C GLU A 27 -15.13 -19.37 20.71
N LEU A 28 -15.88 -19.57 19.62
CA LEU A 28 -17.27 -20.03 19.65
C LEU A 28 -17.39 -21.55 19.70
N ASN A 29 -16.28 -22.28 19.57
CA ASN A 29 -16.24 -23.73 19.43
C ASN A 29 -17.18 -24.23 18.30
N ASP A 30 -17.16 -23.53 17.16
CA ASP A 30 -17.97 -23.79 15.96
C ASP A 30 -17.06 -24.16 14.79
N PHE A 31 -16.93 -25.47 14.54
CA PHE A 31 -15.98 -26.02 13.57
C PHE A 31 -16.67 -26.72 12.38
N ASP A 32 -18.00 -26.61 12.25
CA ASP A 32 -18.80 -27.37 11.28
C ASP A 32 -18.34 -27.14 9.82
N ASN A 33 -17.76 -25.98 9.54
CA ASN A 33 -17.25 -25.62 8.20
C ASN A 33 -15.75 -25.90 8.01
N TYR A 34 -15.04 -26.35 9.04
CA TYR A 34 -13.56 -26.40 9.08
C TYR A 34 -13.02 -27.81 9.40
N GLU A 35 -13.84 -28.85 9.27
CA GLU A 35 -13.49 -30.24 9.64
C GLU A 35 -12.22 -30.80 8.94
N ARG A 36 -11.82 -30.22 7.80
CA ARG A 36 -10.67 -30.66 7.02
C ARG A 36 -9.46 -29.74 7.13
N ASP A 37 -9.56 -28.70 7.94
CA ASP A 37 -8.54 -27.66 8.03
C ASP A 37 -7.65 -27.91 9.25
N LEU A 38 -6.34 -27.76 9.06
CA LEU A 38 -5.37 -27.71 10.14
C LEU A 38 -4.89 -26.27 10.28
N VAL A 39 -5.25 -25.63 11.38
CA VAL A 39 -4.89 -24.25 11.67
C VAL A 39 -3.93 -24.24 12.86
N LEU A 40 -2.74 -23.71 12.63
CA LEU A 40 -1.72 -23.53 13.66
C LEU A 40 -1.33 -22.06 13.68
N VAL A 41 -1.62 -21.40 14.80
CA VAL A 41 -1.30 -20.00 15.04
C VAL A 41 -0.33 -19.95 16.22
N TRP A 42 0.86 -19.44 15.97
CA TRP A 42 1.84 -19.15 17.01
C TRP A 42 1.91 -17.64 17.18
N GLU A 43 1.35 -17.12 18.26
CA GLU A 43 1.22 -15.69 18.54
C GLU A 43 1.38 -15.45 20.05
N GLN A 44 1.89 -14.28 20.46
CA GLN A 44 1.88 -13.88 21.89
C GLN A 44 0.48 -13.44 22.33
N ASP A 45 0.15 -13.59 23.61
CA ASP A 45 -1.22 -13.24 24.06
C ASP A 45 -1.41 -11.72 24.22
N SER A 46 -0.34 -10.98 24.56
CA SER A 46 -0.39 -9.53 24.77
C SER A 46 0.97 -8.86 24.60
N ASP A 47 0.97 -7.52 24.46
CA ASP A 47 2.20 -6.74 24.31
C ASP A 47 3.03 -6.76 25.61
N ASP A 48 2.36 -6.93 26.76
CA ASP A 48 3.01 -7.07 28.06
C ASP A 48 3.93 -8.30 28.11
N GLU A 49 3.55 -9.40 27.44
CA GLU A 49 4.39 -10.60 27.32
C GLU A 49 5.63 -10.41 26.43
N ILE A 50 5.66 -9.35 25.61
CA ILE A 50 6.79 -9.01 24.75
C ILE A 50 7.82 -8.17 25.52
N LEU A 51 7.33 -7.28 26.37
CA LEU A 51 8.14 -6.33 27.13
C LEU A 51 8.67 -6.89 28.46
N THR A 52 8.14 -8.03 28.89
CA THR A 52 8.64 -8.76 30.07
C THR A 52 10.10 -9.21 29.96
N ASP A 53 10.74 -9.44 31.10
CA ASP A 53 12.05 -10.09 31.20
C ASP A 53 11.96 -11.61 31.38
N ASP A 54 10.74 -12.15 31.44
CA ASP A 54 10.48 -13.58 31.36
C ASP A 54 10.44 -14.07 29.89
N PHE A 55 11.63 -14.30 29.33
CA PHE A 55 11.79 -14.69 27.93
C PHE A 55 11.26 -16.09 27.58
N ASP A 56 10.94 -16.92 28.58
CA ASP A 56 10.35 -18.23 28.34
C ASP A 56 8.92 -18.11 27.78
N LEU A 57 8.24 -16.98 28.03
CA LEU A 57 6.91 -16.68 27.47
C LEU A 57 6.92 -16.51 25.94
N TRP A 58 8.08 -16.26 25.33
CA TRP A 58 8.19 -16.08 23.87
C TRP A 58 8.04 -17.38 23.07
N VAL A 59 7.97 -18.54 23.76
CA VAL A 59 7.76 -19.84 23.11
C VAL A 59 6.43 -19.91 22.34
N LYS A 60 5.41 -19.12 22.74
CA LYS A 60 4.09 -19.13 22.11
C LYS A 60 4.14 -18.67 20.64
N SER A 61 4.94 -17.64 20.36
CA SER A 61 5.22 -17.14 19.01
C SER A 61 6.45 -17.78 18.36
N ASN A 62 7.34 -18.38 19.15
CA ASN A 62 8.58 -19.00 18.69
C ASN A 62 8.64 -20.47 19.16
N PRO A 63 7.89 -21.41 18.55
CA PRO A 63 7.81 -22.80 19.02
C PRO A 63 9.15 -23.54 19.02
N LEU A 64 10.12 -23.09 18.20
CA LEU A 64 11.48 -23.63 18.19
C LEU A 64 12.23 -23.44 19.52
N LEU A 65 11.75 -22.57 20.43
CA LEU A 65 12.33 -22.40 21.76
C LEU A 65 12.14 -23.62 22.67
N GLU A 66 11.26 -24.56 22.32
CA GLU A 66 11.15 -25.86 23.02
C GLU A 66 12.38 -26.75 22.80
N LEU A 67 13.18 -26.48 21.77
CA LEU A 67 14.38 -27.24 21.47
C LEU A 67 15.58 -26.68 22.24
N GLU A 68 15.96 -27.37 23.33
CA GLU A 68 17.07 -26.98 24.22
C GLU A 68 18.39 -26.69 23.49
N SER A 69 18.66 -27.38 22.38
CA SER A 69 19.88 -27.19 21.58
C SER A 69 20.00 -25.81 20.93
N ILE A 70 18.89 -25.12 20.70
CA ILE A 70 18.84 -23.80 20.03
C ILE A 70 18.21 -22.71 20.87
N LYS A 71 17.55 -23.07 21.99
CA LYS A 71 16.84 -22.13 22.87
C LYS A 71 17.70 -20.95 23.28
N GLN A 72 18.91 -21.20 23.79
CA GLN A 72 19.79 -20.14 24.30
C GLN A 72 20.24 -19.16 23.20
N SER A 73 20.65 -19.66 22.03
CA SER A 73 21.12 -18.81 20.93
C SER A 73 19.97 -18.00 20.33
N ARG A 74 18.78 -18.60 20.21
CA ARG A 74 17.58 -17.93 19.69
C ARG A 74 17.10 -16.82 20.63
N ILE A 75 17.00 -17.10 21.94
CA ILE A 75 16.65 -16.08 22.94
C ILE A 75 17.65 -14.92 22.91
N SER A 76 18.95 -15.20 22.80
CA SER A 76 19.96 -14.14 22.70
C SER A 76 19.75 -13.26 21.46
N GLY A 77 19.41 -13.84 20.31
CA GLY A 77 19.11 -13.09 19.09
C GLY A 77 17.86 -12.22 19.21
N LEU A 78 16.78 -12.79 19.75
CA LEU A 78 15.51 -12.07 19.96
C LEU A 78 15.69 -10.87 20.91
N LYS A 79 16.52 -10.98 21.95
CA LYS A 79 16.84 -9.84 22.84
C LYS A 79 17.51 -8.68 22.10
N ILE A 80 18.46 -8.99 21.21
CA ILE A 80 19.16 -7.97 20.42
C ILE A 80 18.17 -7.28 19.48
N GLU A 81 17.30 -8.05 18.83
CA GLU A 81 16.29 -7.52 17.93
C GLU A 81 15.26 -6.64 18.66
N ARG A 82 14.79 -7.07 19.84
CA ARG A 82 13.93 -6.28 20.72
C ARG A 82 14.55 -4.92 21.01
N GLN A 83 15.80 -4.91 21.46
CA GLN A 83 16.49 -3.68 21.84
C GLN A 83 16.67 -2.74 20.64
N LYS A 84 17.01 -3.29 19.47
CA LYS A 84 17.13 -2.52 18.22
C LYS A 84 15.81 -1.83 17.88
N ASN A 85 14.70 -2.56 17.94
CA ASN A 85 13.37 -2.05 17.57
C ASN A 85 12.81 -1.02 18.56
N ILE A 86 13.02 -1.23 19.87
CA ILE A 86 12.67 -0.24 20.90
C ILE A 86 13.41 1.08 20.63
N ASN A 87 14.70 1.03 20.33
CA ASN A 87 15.50 2.22 20.08
C ASN A 87 15.07 2.98 18.81
N SER A 88 14.52 2.29 17.82
CA SER A 88 14.06 2.90 16.55
C SER A 88 12.57 3.23 16.54
N GLY A 89 11.81 2.93 17.61
CA GLY A 89 10.36 3.09 17.66
C GLY A 89 9.60 2.19 16.66
N SER A 90 10.21 1.08 16.25
CA SER A 90 9.67 0.18 15.22
C SER A 90 8.81 -0.92 15.83
N SER A 91 7.66 -1.22 15.19
CA SER A 91 6.80 -2.35 15.55
C SER A 91 7.26 -3.68 14.94
N GLU A 92 8.34 -3.71 14.16
CA GLU A 92 8.78 -4.92 13.45
C GLU A 92 9.07 -6.10 14.38
N PHE A 93 9.64 -5.86 15.57
CA PHE A 93 9.87 -6.96 16.52
C PHE A 93 8.56 -7.61 16.99
N VAL A 94 7.54 -6.78 17.25
CA VAL A 94 6.21 -7.23 17.69
C VAL A 94 5.53 -8.02 16.57
N VAL A 95 5.62 -7.53 15.33
CA VAL A 95 4.98 -8.17 14.17
C VAL A 95 5.72 -9.43 13.72
N LYS A 96 7.04 -9.34 13.50
CA LYS A 96 7.83 -10.37 12.81
C LYS A 96 8.37 -11.45 13.74
N SER A 97 8.66 -11.08 14.99
CA SER A 97 9.30 -11.99 15.96
C SER A 97 8.36 -12.46 17.05
N MET A 98 7.24 -11.76 17.28
CA MET A 98 6.19 -12.15 18.25
C MET A 98 4.86 -12.51 17.59
N ASN A 99 4.80 -12.47 16.25
CA ASN A 99 3.65 -12.82 15.41
C ASN A 99 2.34 -12.11 15.80
N ARG A 100 2.43 -10.91 16.37
CA ARG A 100 1.26 -10.12 16.74
C ARG A 100 0.77 -9.30 15.56
N PHE A 101 -0.54 -9.27 15.39
CA PHE A 101 -1.17 -8.27 14.53
C PHE A 101 -1.16 -6.92 15.25
N VAL A 102 -0.14 -6.12 14.97
CA VAL A 102 -0.17 -4.70 15.34
C VAL A 102 -1.07 -4.02 14.33
N LEU A 103 -2.24 -3.58 14.79
CA LEU A 103 -2.94 -2.50 14.12
C LEU A 103 -2.00 -1.30 14.21
N ASN A 104 -1.26 -1.02 13.14
CA ASN A 104 -0.57 0.26 13.05
C ASN A 104 -1.66 1.31 13.32
N SER A 105 -1.43 2.22 14.26
CA SER A 105 -2.30 3.37 14.49
C SER A 105 -2.54 4.19 13.21
N ALA A 106 -1.73 3.95 12.16
CA ALA A 106 -1.94 4.39 10.78
C ALA A 106 -3.19 3.80 10.08
N THR A 107 -3.83 2.76 10.63
CA THR A 107 -5.08 2.19 10.08
C THR A 107 -6.33 2.82 10.69
N ASP A 108 -6.25 3.37 11.90
CA ASP A 108 -7.24 4.34 12.43
C ASP A 108 -6.99 5.76 11.85
N GLU A 109 -5.79 6.03 11.33
CA GLU A 109 -5.45 7.23 10.55
C GLU A 109 -5.38 6.97 9.03
N SER A 110 -6.18 6.02 8.52
CA SER A 110 -6.37 5.97 7.07
C SER A 110 -7.08 7.25 6.64
N PHE A 111 -6.33 8.23 6.10
CA PHE A 111 -6.89 9.50 5.60
C PHE A 111 -8.04 9.29 4.60
N THR A 112 -8.12 8.10 4.00
CA THR A 112 -9.17 7.70 3.08
C THR A 112 -9.47 6.20 3.18
N THR A 113 -10.66 5.77 2.77
CA THR A 113 -11.01 4.35 2.59
C THR A 113 -11.34 4.08 1.13
N ALA A 114 -11.26 2.83 0.66
CA ALA A 114 -11.67 2.49 -0.70
C ALA A 114 -13.10 2.95 -1.00
N GLN A 115 -14.01 2.84 -0.01
CA GLN A 115 -15.38 3.34 -0.13
C GLN A 115 -15.44 4.86 -0.30
N LEU A 116 -14.66 5.63 0.47
CA LEU A 116 -14.59 7.09 0.33
C LEU A 116 -14.04 7.49 -1.04
N ILE A 117 -13.02 6.76 -1.55
CA ILE A 117 -12.48 6.98 -2.89
C ILE A 117 -13.57 6.74 -3.95
N GLU A 118 -14.27 5.60 -3.90
CA GLU A 118 -15.34 5.30 -4.87
C GLU A 118 -16.46 6.35 -4.83
N GLN A 119 -16.82 6.84 -3.65
CA GLN A 119 -17.83 7.90 -3.50
C GLN A 119 -17.35 9.28 -3.98
N ALA A 120 -16.04 9.54 -3.92
CA ALA A 120 -15.44 10.81 -4.34
C ALA A 120 -15.15 10.88 -5.85
N LYS A 121 -15.23 9.76 -6.58
CA LYS A 121 -14.97 9.73 -8.02
C LYS A 121 -15.97 10.60 -8.79
N VAL A 122 -15.42 11.49 -9.62
CA VAL A 122 -16.16 12.25 -10.62
C VAL A 122 -15.58 11.99 -12.00
N ASN A 123 -16.43 11.88 -13.02
CA ASN A 123 -15.98 11.65 -14.40
C ASN A 123 -15.41 12.92 -15.03
N GLU A 124 -15.96 14.07 -14.67
CA GLU A 124 -15.56 15.37 -15.18
C GLU A 124 -15.56 16.38 -14.04
N LEU A 125 -14.70 17.39 -14.14
CA LEU A 125 -14.74 18.53 -13.24
C LEU A 125 -16.09 19.23 -13.38
N PRO A 126 -16.86 19.40 -12.29
CA PRO A 126 -18.12 20.09 -12.38
C PRO A 126 -17.89 21.55 -12.80
N PRO A 127 -18.85 22.18 -13.50
CA PRO A 127 -18.73 23.55 -14.01
C PRO A 127 -18.75 24.63 -12.91
N ASN A 128 -18.47 24.25 -11.66
CA ASN A 128 -18.46 25.12 -10.48
C ASN A 128 -17.38 26.20 -10.61
N VAL A 129 -17.56 27.27 -9.83
CA VAL A 129 -16.56 28.33 -9.70
C VAL A 129 -15.32 27.75 -9.01
N ILE A 130 -14.23 27.66 -9.75
CA ILE A 130 -12.90 27.34 -9.21
C ILE A 130 -12.27 28.64 -8.72
N GLU A 131 -11.88 28.68 -7.45
CA GLU A 131 -11.24 29.82 -6.83
C GLU A 131 -9.75 29.88 -7.20
N SER A 132 -9.07 28.75 -7.09
CA SER A 132 -7.63 28.65 -7.35
C SER A 132 -7.27 27.24 -7.83
N VAL A 133 -6.24 27.16 -8.65
CA VAL A 133 -5.68 25.89 -9.11
C VAL A 133 -4.23 25.79 -8.66
N TYR A 134 -3.88 24.69 -8.00
CA TYR A 134 -2.52 24.36 -7.64
C TYR A 134 -2.02 23.21 -8.49
N VAL A 135 -0.79 23.32 -8.98
CA VAL A 135 -0.12 22.22 -9.69
C VAL A 135 1.12 21.84 -8.89
N GLY A 136 1.22 20.56 -8.55
CA GLY A 136 2.35 19.94 -7.86
C GLY A 136 3.09 18.98 -8.77
N LEU A 137 4.39 18.89 -8.58
CA LEU A 137 5.29 17.99 -9.32
C LEU A 137 6.07 17.14 -8.31
N ASP A 138 6.00 15.82 -8.47
CA ASP A 138 6.79 14.84 -7.75
C ASP A 138 7.69 14.09 -8.75
N LEU A 139 9.01 14.23 -8.60
CA LEU A 139 9.99 13.79 -9.61
C LEU A 139 10.71 12.50 -9.19
N SER A 140 10.69 11.54 -10.10
CA SER A 140 11.55 10.37 -10.12
C SER A 140 11.96 10.05 -11.56
N LYS A 141 13.18 9.53 -11.74
CA LYS A 141 13.66 9.10 -13.07
C LYS A 141 13.50 7.61 -13.30
N THR A 142 13.68 6.82 -12.24
CA THR A 142 13.94 5.39 -12.35
C THR A 142 13.37 4.66 -11.12
N GLY A 143 12.72 3.52 -11.33
CA GLY A 143 12.14 2.73 -10.23
C GLY A 143 10.78 3.26 -9.80
N ASP A 144 10.72 4.50 -9.31
CA ASP A 144 9.48 5.17 -8.91
C ASP A 144 8.89 6.03 -10.03
N ASN A 145 7.59 6.31 -9.93
CA ASN A 145 6.86 7.14 -10.89
C ASN A 145 7.14 8.62 -10.68
N THR A 146 7.09 9.40 -11.74
CA THR A 146 6.92 10.87 -11.66
C THR A 146 5.43 11.18 -11.73
N ALA A 147 4.93 12.11 -10.91
CA ALA A 147 3.53 12.51 -10.92
C ALA A 147 3.38 14.02 -11.02
N ILE A 148 2.41 14.46 -11.83
CA ILE A 148 1.93 15.84 -11.84
C ILE A 148 0.50 15.84 -11.35
N SER A 149 0.29 16.47 -10.19
CA SER A 149 -1.02 16.58 -9.55
C SER A 149 -1.60 17.97 -9.76
N THR A 150 -2.90 18.05 -10.04
CA THR A 150 -3.66 19.29 -10.18
C THR A 150 -4.78 19.32 -9.16
N LEU A 151 -4.76 20.32 -8.30
CA LEU A 151 -5.76 20.56 -7.26
C LEU A 151 -6.61 21.77 -7.65
N TYR A 152 -7.91 21.58 -7.75
CA TYR A 152 -8.88 22.63 -8.00
C TYR A 152 -9.63 22.92 -6.69
N VAL A 153 -9.51 24.16 -6.20
CA VAL A 153 -10.14 24.60 -4.95
C VAL A 153 -11.46 25.30 -5.26
N GLN A 154 -12.50 24.94 -4.53
CA GLN A 154 -13.79 25.63 -4.56
C GLN A 154 -13.96 26.54 -3.35
N PRO A 155 -14.72 27.65 -3.49
CA PRO A 155 -14.97 28.59 -2.40
C PRO A 155 -15.68 27.97 -1.18
N ASP A 156 -16.36 26.85 -1.36
CA ASP A 156 -17.11 26.15 -0.32
C ASP A 156 -16.27 25.12 0.45
N GLY A 157 -14.97 25.03 0.17
CA GLY A 157 -14.04 24.10 0.82
C GLY A 157 -14.00 22.71 0.18
N HIS A 158 -14.64 22.50 -0.97
CA HIS A 158 -14.44 21.28 -1.75
C HIS A 158 -13.18 21.36 -2.62
N TYR A 159 -12.60 20.20 -2.87
CA TYR A 159 -11.40 20.04 -3.66
C TYR A 159 -11.63 18.97 -4.73
N TYR A 160 -11.14 19.23 -5.94
CA TYR A 160 -11.04 18.22 -6.99
C TYR A 160 -9.57 17.98 -7.28
N VAL A 161 -9.19 16.72 -7.40
CA VAL A 161 -7.82 16.32 -7.67
C VAL A 161 -7.80 15.56 -8.98
N ASP A 162 -6.89 15.96 -9.86
CA ASP A 162 -6.52 15.20 -11.05
C ASP A 162 -5.02 14.93 -11.03
N SER A 163 -4.58 13.84 -11.66
CA SER A 163 -3.17 13.46 -11.72
C SER A 163 -2.83 12.82 -13.06
N SER A 164 -1.61 13.08 -13.52
CA SER A 164 -0.99 12.41 -14.65
C SER A 164 0.36 11.86 -14.21
N THR A 165 0.61 10.60 -14.55
CA THR A 165 1.75 9.83 -14.04
C THR A 165 2.68 9.42 -15.17
N PHE A 166 3.98 9.56 -14.98
CA PHE A 166 5.01 9.04 -15.87
C PHE A 166 5.64 7.82 -15.20
N VAL A 167 5.69 6.71 -15.94
CA VAL A 167 5.99 5.40 -15.38
C VAL A 167 7.27 4.88 -16.00
N PRO A 168 8.35 4.61 -15.23
CA PRO A 168 9.52 3.95 -15.76
C PRO A 168 9.20 2.48 -16.02
N THR A 169 9.93 1.82 -16.92
CA THR A 169 9.82 0.37 -17.03
C THR A 169 10.75 -0.31 -16.01
N TYR A 170 10.56 -1.61 -15.77
CA TYR A 170 11.38 -2.33 -14.81
C TYR A 170 12.85 -2.33 -15.26
N GLN A 171 13.71 -1.57 -14.57
CA GLN A 171 14.97 -1.02 -15.09
C GLN A 171 15.91 -2.05 -15.76
N GLN A 172 15.98 -3.28 -15.22
CA GLN A 172 16.91 -4.29 -15.73
C GLN A 172 16.41 -4.98 -17.00
N GLU A 173 15.11 -4.91 -17.26
CA GLU A 173 14.43 -5.74 -18.26
C GLU A 173 13.63 -4.91 -19.28
N HIS A 174 13.51 -3.62 -19.04
CA HIS A 174 12.72 -2.68 -19.82
C HIS A 174 11.25 -3.12 -19.99
N ASP A 175 10.71 -3.78 -18.95
CA ASP A 175 9.42 -4.46 -19.01
C ASP A 175 8.38 -3.75 -18.14
N ILE A 176 7.34 -3.22 -18.79
CA ILE A 176 6.21 -2.59 -18.11
C ILE A 176 5.29 -3.60 -17.40
N LEU A 177 5.20 -4.83 -17.89
CA LEU A 177 4.38 -5.87 -17.28
C LEU A 177 4.95 -6.25 -15.92
N LYS A 178 6.27 -6.40 -15.81
CA LYS A 178 6.94 -6.65 -14.53
C LYS A 178 6.78 -5.51 -13.55
N LYS A 179 6.86 -4.26 -14.02
CA LYS A 179 6.59 -3.08 -13.17
C LYS A 179 5.14 -3.07 -12.70
N SER A 180 4.19 -3.41 -13.58
CA SER A 180 2.76 -3.52 -13.24
C SER A 180 2.49 -4.60 -12.20
N GLU A 181 3.15 -5.77 -12.34
CA GLU A 181 3.08 -6.87 -11.35
C GLU A 181 3.73 -6.50 -10.02
N HIS A 182 4.86 -5.79 -10.05
CA HIS A 182 5.57 -5.36 -8.85
C HIS A 182 4.78 -4.34 -8.03
N ASP A 183 4.15 -3.38 -8.72
CA ASP A 183 3.40 -2.29 -8.09
C ASP A 183 1.93 -2.64 -7.82
N ASP A 184 1.43 -3.76 -8.35
CA ASP A 184 0.01 -4.14 -8.36
C ASP A 184 -0.89 -3.08 -9.03
N ILE A 185 -0.43 -2.51 -10.16
CA ILE A 185 -1.13 -1.46 -10.92
C ILE A 185 -1.12 -1.78 -12.42
N ASP A 186 -2.28 -1.74 -13.08
CA ASP A 186 -2.38 -1.90 -14.55
C ASP A 186 -2.02 -0.60 -15.28
N TYR A 187 -0.72 -0.37 -15.49
CA TYR A 187 -0.21 0.81 -16.18
C TYR A 187 -0.60 0.87 -17.66
N LEU A 188 -0.79 -0.27 -18.31
CA LEU A 188 -1.24 -0.31 -19.71
C LEU A 188 -2.69 0.17 -19.84
N GLN A 189 -3.55 -0.16 -18.88
CA GLN A 189 -4.89 0.39 -18.81
C GLN A 189 -4.85 1.89 -18.49
N ALA A 190 -4.01 2.31 -17.53
CA ALA A 190 -3.87 3.73 -17.18
C ALA A 190 -3.41 4.57 -18.39
N GLU A 191 -2.47 4.09 -19.19
CA GLU A 191 -2.01 4.75 -20.42
C GLU A 191 -3.13 4.83 -21.48
N LYS A 192 -3.87 3.74 -21.69
CA LYS A 192 -5.04 3.74 -22.60
C LYS A 192 -6.11 4.76 -22.19
N LEU A 193 -6.24 5.02 -20.89
CA LEU A 193 -7.16 6.02 -20.33
C LEU A 193 -6.56 7.44 -20.31
N GLY A 194 -5.32 7.62 -20.79
CA GLY A 194 -4.62 8.91 -20.78
C GLY A 194 -4.22 9.40 -19.38
N ARG A 195 -4.14 8.49 -18.41
CA ARG A 195 -3.77 8.77 -17.01
C ARG A 195 -2.29 8.52 -16.72
N ALA A 196 -1.65 7.73 -17.56
CA ALA A 196 -0.22 7.45 -17.47
C ALA A 196 0.48 7.61 -18.83
N THR A 197 1.76 7.93 -18.78
CA THR A 197 2.69 7.88 -19.92
C THR A 197 3.81 6.91 -19.57
N ILE A 198 3.93 5.82 -20.31
CA ILE A 198 4.97 4.82 -20.04
C ILE A 198 6.27 5.24 -20.75
N ALA A 199 7.36 5.24 -19.99
CA ALA A 199 8.68 5.56 -20.51
C ALA A 199 9.07 4.61 -21.66
N THR A 200 9.62 5.19 -22.72
CA THR A 200 10.08 4.44 -23.89
C THR A 200 11.61 4.30 -23.92
N GLY A 201 12.14 3.52 -24.86
CA GLY A 201 13.58 3.35 -25.01
C GLY A 201 14.22 2.59 -23.84
N ASN A 202 15.10 3.28 -23.09
CA ASN A 202 15.86 2.67 -21.98
C ASN A 202 15.01 2.47 -20.71
N GLY A 203 13.70 2.74 -20.75
CA GLY A 203 12.83 2.52 -19.60
C GLY A 203 12.97 3.56 -18.48
N ILE A 204 13.67 4.65 -18.76
CA ILE A 204 13.90 5.77 -17.85
C ILE A 204 12.94 6.89 -18.25
N ILE A 205 12.31 7.54 -17.27
CA ILE A 205 11.45 8.69 -17.52
C ILE A 205 12.28 9.83 -18.13
N ASP A 206 11.82 10.35 -19.26
CA ASP A 206 12.42 11.51 -19.91
C ASP A 206 11.96 12.81 -19.23
N GLU A 207 12.89 13.51 -18.58
CA GLU A 207 12.58 14.78 -17.92
C GLU A 207 12.10 15.86 -18.89
N ASP A 208 12.63 15.88 -20.11
CA ASP A 208 12.22 16.89 -21.11
C ASP A 208 10.75 16.66 -21.52
N GLU A 209 10.32 15.39 -21.58
CA GLU A 209 8.92 15.03 -21.82
C GLU A 209 8.02 15.46 -20.66
N VAL A 210 8.42 15.17 -19.42
CA VAL A 210 7.70 15.59 -18.20
C VAL A 210 7.54 17.11 -18.16
N ILE A 211 8.64 17.86 -18.36
CA ILE A 211 8.64 19.33 -18.34
C ILE A 211 7.78 19.88 -19.46
N SER A 212 7.89 19.33 -20.68
CA SER A 212 7.07 19.76 -21.81
C SER A 212 5.59 19.54 -21.55
N TRP A 213 5.23 18.39 -20.98
CA TRP A 213 3.85 18.10 -20.58
C TRP A 213 3.36 19.08 -19.51
N LEU A 214 4.16 19.31 -18.47
CA LEU A 214 3.83 20.22 -17.36
C LEU A 214 3.57 21.64 -17.86
N VAL A 215 4.46 22.17 -18.69
CA VAL A 215 4.33 23.52 -19.25
C VAL A 215 3.07 23.63 -20.10
N ASN A 216 2.82 22.65 -20.97
CA ASN A 216 1.60 22.61 -21.80
C ASN A 216 0.33 22.53 -20.94
N HIS A 217 0.36 21.76 -19.85
CA HIS A 217 -0.76 21.62 -18.93
C HIS A 217 -1.05 22.93 -18.19
N ILE A 218 -0.02 23.57 -17.63
CA ILE A 218 -0.13 24.88 -16.96
C ILE A 218 -0.67 25.94 -17.92
N GLN A 219 -0.16 26.00 -19.16
CA GLN A 219 -0.63 26.96 -20.15
C GLN A 219 -2.13 26.81 -20.44
N LYS A 220 -2.61 25.57 -20.61
CA LYS A 220 -4.04 25.29 -20.80
C LYS A 220 -4.88 25.71 -19.59
N LEU A 221 -4.38 25.48 -18.38
CA LEU A 221 -5.06 25.90 -17.15
C LEU A 221 -5.14 27.42 -17.04
N GLN A 222 -4.08 28.13 -17.43
CA GLN A 222 -3.99 29.59 -17.39
C GLN A 222 -4.98 30.29 -18.35
N GLU A 223 -5.52 29.60 -19.35
CA GLU A 223 -6.60 30.11 -20.19
C GLU A 223 -7.89 30.38 -19.39
N LYS A 224 -8.06 29.70 -18.25
CA LYS A 224 -9.31 29.70 -17.45
C LYS A 224 -9.12 30.09 -15.99
N TYR A 225 -7.94 29.84 -15.42
CA TYR A 225 -7.71 29.93 -13.98
C TYR A 225 -6.42 30.68 -13.66
N THR A 226 -6.35 31.25 -12.46
CA THR A 226 -5.08 31.63 -11.86
C THR A 226 -4.42 30.37 -11.30
N VAL A 227 -3.23 30.04 -11.80
CA VAL A 227 -2.50 28.81 -11.45
C VAL A 227 -1.33 29.14 -10.53
N ILE A 228 -1.22 28.39 -9.44
CA ILE A 228 -0.11 28.46 -8.48
C ILE A 228 0.69 27.16 -8.61
N PHE A 229 1.99 27.28 -8.82
CA PHE A 229 2.89 26.14 -8.91
C PHE A 229 3.56 25.89 -7.56
N LEU A 230 3.43 24.68 -7.02
CA LEU A 230 4.06 24.25 -5.78
C LEU A 230 5.14 23.23 -6.13
N TYR A 231 6.34 23.45 -5.61
CA TYR A 231 7.44 22.49 -5.67
C TYR A 231 8.15 22.52 -4.32
N ASP A 232 8.65 21.36 -3.89
CA ASP A 232 9.49 21.28 -2.70
C ASP A 232 10.90 21.77 -3.03
N SER A 233 11.53 22.50 -2.11
CA SER A 233 12.85 23.15 -2.29
C SER A 233 13.97 22.37 -1.65
#